data_AF-A0A2V7W9K1-F1
#
_entry.id   AF-A0A2V7W9K1-F1
#
_cell.length_a   1.000
_cell.length_b   1.000
_cell.length_c   1.000
_cell.angle_alpha   90.00
_cell.angle_beta   90.00
_cell.angle_gamma   90.00
#
_symmetry.space_group_name_H-M   'P 1'
#
loop_
_entity.id
_entity.type
_entity.pdbx_description
1 polymer ?
#
loop_
_entity_poly.entity_id
_entity_poly.type
_entity_poly.pdbx_seq_one_letter_code
_entity_poly.pdbx_strand_id
1 'polypeptide(L)'
;MNVTRTASAAFTVAFESESELRDEHRDNLSMGGLRLQTTESIALNTTILLTLRGPFGGEAIAKATIVAQLPDGLALAVDGDAEERLARLLAKLETDAASPANLWERMRALTQTEKLLLAVKADRPERAVLLQDNDPRVLLSLLRNPRITVDEVVRVAKSSYLTFQIADVISKTGQWMSNLDVRIGLIHNAKTPQPLALRILPTLPDAEVRNIARSGTNMGLKTAALRQLAAK
;
A
#
# COMPACT_ATOMS: atom_id res chain seq x y z
N MET A 1 -22.05 11.71 15.59
CA MET A 1 -21.79 12.91 14.78
C MET A 1 -20.78 13.74 15.53
N ASN A 2 -19.61 13.99 14.94
CA ASN A 2 -18.54 14.72 15.62
C ASN A 2 -18.49 16.16 15.12
N VAL A 3 -18.75 17.11 16.01
CA VAL A 3 -18.71 18.54 15.72
C VAL A 3 -17.40 19.12 16.24
N THR A 4 -16.61 19.72 15.37
CA THR A 4 -15.40 20.44 15.74
C THR A 4 -15.50 21.89 15.27
N ARG A 5 -15.02 22.82 16.10
CA ARG A 5 -14.95 24.23 15.74
C ARG A 5 -13.62 24.51 15.04
N THR A 6 -13.69 25.11 13.87
CA THR A 6 -12.51 25.37 13.02
C THR A 6 -12.14 26.87 13.00
N ALA A 7 -13.10 27.77 13.25
CA ALA A 7 -12.86 29.20 13.45
C ALA A 7 -14.00 29.88 14.22
N SER A 8 -13.89 31.20 14.44
CA SER A 8 -14.90 31.98 15.18
C SER A 8 -16.33 31.84 14.63
N ALA A 9 -16.46 31.73 13.30
CA ALA A 9 -17.71 31.53 12.56
C ALA A 9 -17.65 30.32 11.61
N ALA A 10 -16.90 29.26 11.97
CA ALA A 10 -16.79 28.05 11.15
C ALA A 10 -16.80 26.76 11.97
N PHE A 11 -17.64 25.81 11.54
CA PHE A 11 -17.81 24.49 12.17
C PHE A 11 -17.58 23.38 11.15
N THR A 12 -17.01 22.28 11.61
CA THR A 12 -16.85 21.05 10.85
C THR A 12 -17.67 19.95 11.51
N VAL A 13 -18.48 19.25 10.72
CA VAL A 13 -19.32 18.14 11.18
C VAL A 13 -18.93 16.89 10.41
N ALA A 14 -18.48 15.87 11.13
CA ALA A 14 -18.11 14.59 10.54
C ALA A 14 -19.14 13.50 10.90
N PHE A 15 -19.58 12.78 9.87
CA PHE A 15 -20.41 11.59 9.98
C PHE A 15 -19.53 10.35 9.99
N GLU A 16 -19.77 9.45 10.95
CA GLU A 16 -18.96 8.24 11.13
C GLU A 16 -19.41 7.09 10.23
N SER A 17 -20.70 7.05 9.88
CA SER A 17 -21.26 6.01 9.02
C SER A 17 -22.24 6.53 7.98
N GLU A 18 -22.46 5.71 6.94
CA GLU A 18 -23.46 5.98 5.89
C GLU A 18 -24.88 5.93 6.44
N SER A 19 -25.16 5.04 7.39
CA SER A 19 -26.48 4.98 8.04
C SER A 19 -26.75 6.25 8.83
N GLU A 20 -25.77 6.73 9.58
CA GLU A 20 -25.87 7.97 10.36
C GLU A 20 -26.12 9.19 9.45
N LEU A 21 -25.38 9.31 8.34
CA LEU A 21 -25.57 10.41 7.38
C LEU A 21 -26.96 10.35 6.71
N ARG A 22 -27.45 9.15 6.37
CA ARG A 22 -28.78 9.00 5.76
C ARG A 22 -29.90 9.32 6.74
N ASP A 23 -29.76 8.91 7.99
CA ASP A 23 -30.76 9.19 9.01
C ASP A 23 -30.80 10.69 9.33
N GLU A 24 -29.64 11.34 9.49
CA GLU A 24 -29.58 12.80 9.64
C GLU A 24 -30.15 13.55 8.42
N HIS A 25 -29.93 13.02 7.21
CA HIS A 25 -30.50 13.62 6.02
C HIS A 25 -32.02 13.51 5.97
N ARG A 26 -32.56 12.33 6.31
CA ARG A 26 -33.99 12.10 6.37
C ARG A 26 -34.67 13.02 7.38
N ASP A 27 -34.06 13.16 8.56
CA ASP A 27 -34.69 13.84 9.69
C ASP A 27 -34.51 15.36 9.64
N ASN A 28 -33.34 15.85 9.17
CA ASN A 28 -32.98 17.27 9.25
C ASN A 28 -32.49 17.86 7.92
N LEU A 29 -31.45 17.28 7.28
CA LEU A 29 -30.80 17.96 6.14
C LEU A 29 -31.68 18.08 4.90
N SER A 30 -32.61 17.14 4.68
CA SER A 30 -33.59 17.20 3.57
C SER A 30 -34.47 18.44 3.64
N MET A 31 -34.76 18.92 4.85
CA MET A 31 -35.50 20.14 5.13
C MET A 31 -34.59 21.38 5.25
N GLY A 32 -33.29 21.23 4.96
CA GLY A 32 -32.28 22.27 5.15
C GLY A 32 -31.95 22.53 6.62
N GLY A 33 -32.36 21.67 7.55
CA GLY A 33 -32.05 21.77 8.96
C GLY A 33 -30.77 21.01 9.32
N LEU A 34 -30.02 21.51 10.31
CA LEU A 34 -28.99 20.72 10.97
C LEU A 34 -28.90 21.08 12.45
N ARG A 35 -28.82 20.06 13.30
CA ARG A 35 -28.55 20.26 14.73
C ARG A 35 -27.06 20.15 15.00
N LEU A 36 -26.44 21.21 15.51
CA LEU A 36 -25.08 21.16 16.04
C LEU A 36 -25.10 20.88 17.54
N GLN A 37 -24.49 19.78 17.97
CA GLN A 37 -24.17 19.56 19.38
C GLN A 37 -22.93 20.38 19.74
N THR A 38 -23.13 21.49 20.44
CA THR A 38 -22.07 22.38 20.92
C THR A 38 -22.50 23.03 22.24
N THR A 39 -21.55 23.29 23.13
CA THR A 39 -21.77 24.04 24.37
C THR A 39 -21.69 25.56 24.15
N GLU A 40 -21.38 26.00 22.92
CA GLU A 40 -21.22 27.40 22.58
C GLU A 40 -22.55 28.09 22.24
N SER A 41 -22.76 29.28 22.80
CA SER A 41 -23.91 30.14 22.49
C SER A 41 -23.51 31.21 21.47
N ILE A 42 -23.99 31.08 20.23
CA ILE A 42 -23.81 32.07 19.16
C ILE A 42 -25.14 32.79 18.93
N ALA A 43 -25.09 34.10 18.68
CA ALA A 43 -26.28 34.92 18.46
C ALA A 43 -27.15 34.41 17.30
N LEU A 44 -28.48 34.47 17.49
CA LEU A 44 -29.46 34.15 16.44
C LEU A 44 -29.23 35.01 15.19
N ASN A 45 -29.58 34.46 14.02
CA ASN A 45 -29.41 35.07 12.71
C ASN A 45 -27.94 35.34 12.29
N THR A 46 -26.98 34.75 13.01
CA THR A 46 -25.57 34.79 12.57
C THR A 46 -25.34 33.72 11.49
N THR A 47 -24.76 34.15 10.37
CA THR A 47 -24.32 33.23 9.31
C THR A 47 -22.94 32.69 9.62
N ILE A 48 -22.79 31.37 9.56
CA ILE A 48 -21.56 30.63 9.78
C ILE A 48 -21.22 29.78 8.55
N LEU A 49 -19.94 29.41 8.43
CA LEU A 49 -19.49 28.44 7.44
C LEU A 49 -19.52 27.03 8.05
N LEU A 50 -20.15 26.10 7.35
CA LEU A 50 -20.27 24.71 7.77
C LEU A 50 -19.53 23.81 6.78
N THR A 51 -18.57 23.03 7.28
CA THR A 51 -17.90 21.97 6.51
C THR A 51 -18.45 20.62 6.96
N LEU A 52 -19.27 20.00 6.14
CA LEU A 52 -19.78 18.65 6.33
C LEU A 52 -18.78 17.65 5.74
N ARG A 53 -18.45 16.60 6.49
CA ARG A 53 -17.61 15.48 6.06
C ARG A 53 -18.39 14.19 6.14
N GLY A 54 -18.55 13.53 5.00
CA GLY A 54 -19.18 12.23 4.90
C GLY A 54 -18.27 11.09 5.34
N PRO A 55 -18.85 9.90 5.58
CA PRO A 55 -18.14 8.72 6.07
C PRO A 55 -17.10 8.17 5.07
N PHE A 56 -17.26 8.51 3.79
CA PHE A 56 -16.37 8.09 2.70
C PHE A 56 -15.40 9.20 2.24
N GLY A 57 -15.20 10.21 3.09
CA GLY A 57 -14.28 11.32 2.82
C GLY A 57 -14.89 12.47 2.03
N GLY A 58 -16.08 12.32 1.43
CA GLY A 58 -16.77 13.43 0.74
C GLY A 58 -16.89 14.67 1.62
N GLU A 59 -16.49 15.84 1.11
CA GLU A 59 -16.62 17.11 1.83
C GLU A 59 -17.64 18.02 1.12
N ALA A 60 -18.51 18.66 1.88
CA ALA A 60 -19.42 19.69 1.40
C ALA A 60 -19.33 20.93 2.29
N ILE A 61 -19.06 22.08 1.66
CA ILE A 61 -19.04 23.37 2.36
C ILE A 61 -20.37 24.08 2.08
N ALA A 62 -21.06 24.49 3.14
CA ALA A 62 -22.31 25.22 3.05
C ALA A 62 -22.30 26.42 4.00
N LYS A 63 -23.09 27.44 3.66
CA LYS A 63 -23.41 28.51 4.61
C LYS A 63 -24.59 28.06 5.44
N ALA A 64 -24.58 28.42 6.73
CA ALA A 64 -25.70 28.10 7.60
C ALA A 64 -26.01 29.27 8.53
N THR A 65 -27.29 29.48 8.81
CA THR A 65 -27.77 30.55 9.70
C THR A 65 -28.35 29.94 10.97
N ILE A 66 -27.97 30.48 12.12
CA ILE A 66 -28.48 30.00 13.41
C ILE A 66 -29.92 30.47 13.61
N VAL A 67 -30.85 29.52 13.66
CA VAL A 67 -32.29 29.78 13.77
C VAL A 67 -32.83 29.58 15.19
N ALA A 68 -32.19 28.74 16.00
CA ALA A 68 -32.54 28.57 17.41
C ALA A 68 -31.33 28.15 18.26
N GLN A 69 -31.36 28.55 19.53
CA GLN A 69 -30.45 28.06 20.56
C GLN A 69 -31.18 26.98 21.37
N LEU A 70 -30.58 25.80 21.49
CA LEU A 70 -31.09 24.69 22.29
C LEU A 70 -30.25 24.56 23.57
N PRO A 71 -30.78 23.91 24.63
CA PRO A 71 -30.02 23.67 25.86
C PRO A 71 -28.67 22.97 25.63
N ASP A 72 -28.62 22.07 24.64
CA ASP A 72 -27.45 21.24 24.32
C ASP A 72 -26.95 21.42 22.87
N GLY A 73 -27.22 22.58 22.25
CA GLY A 73 -26.77 22.81 20.87
C GLY A 73 -27.38 23.99 20.15
N LEU A 74 -27.17 24.05 18.83
CA LEU A 74 -27.70 25.08 17.94
C LEU A 74 -28.48 24.42 16.81
N ALA A 75 -29.64 24.98 16.46
CA ALA A 75 -30.35 24.63 15.23
C ALA A 75 -29.92 25.59 14.12
N LEU A 76 -29.53 25.00 12.99
CA LEU A 76 -29.06 25.72 11.82
C LEU A 76 -30.02 25.51 10.65
N ALA A 77 -30.23 26.58 9.87
CA ALA A 77 -30.73 26.50 8.51
C ALA A 77 -29.53 26.52 7.56
N VAL A 78 -29.34 25.46 6.77
CA VAL A 78 -28.21 25.26 5.86
C VAL A 78 -28.62 25.59 4.43
N ASP A 79 -27.93 26.55 3.82
CA ASP A 79 -28.20 27.01 2.46
C ASP A 79 -27.74 26.01 1.39
N GLY A 80 -28.52 25.90 0.31
CA GLY A 80 -28.21 25.08 -0.87
C GLY A 80 -29.13 23.87 -1.04
N ASP A 81 -28.89 23.09 -2.09
CA ASP A 81 -29.66 21.89 -2.41
C ASP A 81 -29.27 20.73 -1.47
N ALA A 82 -30.25 20.18 -0.77
CA ALA A 82 -30.05 19.06 0.17
C ALA A 82 -29.64 17.76 -0.53
N GLU A 83 -30.22 17.47 -1.70
CA GLU A 83 -29.94 16.25 -2.46
C GLU A 83 -28.54 16.30 -3.06
N GLU A 84 -28.14 17.45 -3.62
CA GLU A 84 -26.79 17.64 -4.15
C GLU A 84 -25.73 17.52 -3.04
N ARG A 85 -26.00 18.07 -1.86
CA ARG A 85 -25.11 17.93 -0.69
C ARG A 85 -24.99 16.49 -0.24
N LEU A 86 -26.11 15.76 -0.14
CA LEU A 86 -26.07 14.34 0.20
C LEU A 86 -25.24 13.54 -0.81
N ALA A 87 -25.44 13.80 -2.11
CA ALA A 87 -24.68 13.16 -3.16
C ALA A 87 -23.17 13.43 -3.02
N ARG A 88 -22.76 14.67 -2.68
CA ARG A 88 -21.35 15.04 -2.43
C ARG A 88 -20.76 14.41 -1.16
N LEU A 89 -21.56 14.22 -0.11
CA LEU A 89 -21.12 13.60 1.14
C LEU A 89 -21.04 12.07 1.05
N LEU A 90 -21.94 11.47 0.28
CA LEU A 90 -21.90 10.05 -0.07
C LEU A 90 -20.89 9.75 -1.18
N ALA A 91 -20.49 10.77 -1.96
CA ALA A 91 -19.42 10.62 -2.91
C ALA A 91 -18.17 10.17 -2.16
N LYS A 92 -17.75 8.95 -2.48
CA LYS A 92 -16.47 8.41 -2.06
C LYS A 92 -15.45 9.35 -2.69
N LEU A 93 -14.75 10.15 -1.87
CA LEU A 93 -13.54 10.76 -2.37
C LEU A 93 -12.68 9.57 -2.81
N GLU A 94 -12.36 9.51 -4.09
CA GLU A 94 -11.26 8.70 -4.60
C GLU A 94 -9.97 9.28 -4.02
N THR A 95 -9.82 9.18 -2.70
CA THR A 95 -8.52 9.20 -2.10
C THR A 95 -7.91 7.88 -2.57
N ASP A 96 -6.93 7.98 -3.46
CA ASP A 96 -6.04 6.93 -3.96
C ASP A 96 -5.25 6.22 -2.83
N ALA A 97 -5.83 6.07 -1.64
CA ALA A 97 -5.38 5.23 -0.56
C ALA A 97 -5.87 3.81 -0.81
N ALA A 98 -5.13 3.13 -1.68
CA ALA A 98 -5.12 1.70 -1.96
C ALA A 98 -5.79 0.82 -0.89
N SER A 99 -7.03 0.42 -1.13
CA SER A 99 -7.47 -0.90 -0.67
C SER A 99 -6.66 -1.96 -1.41
N PRO A 100 -6.19 -3.04 -0.74
CA PRO A 100 -5.35 -4.07 -1.37
C PRO A 100 -6.03 -4.70 -2.60
N ALA A 101 -7.36 -4.83 -2.59
CA ALA A 101 -8.13 -5.33 -3.74
C ALA A 101 -7.94 -4.45 -4.99
N ASN A 102 -8.08 -3.12 -4.85
CA ASN A 102 -7.91 -2.17 -5.95
C ASN A 102 -6.48 -2.15 -6.49
N LEU A 103 -5.48 -2.36 -5.61
CA LEU A 103 -4.08 -2.44 -6.05
C LEU A 103 -3.85 -3.68 -6.93
N TRP A 104 -4.32 -4.86 -6.49
CA TRP A 104 -4.18 -6.08 -7.28
C TRP A 104 -4.87 -5.99 -8.63
N GLU A 105 -6.08 -5.43 -8.68
CA GLU A 105 -6.82 -5.21 -9.92
C GLU A 105 -6.10 -4.23 -10.85
N ARG A 106 -5.65 -3.09 -10.32
CA ARG A 106 -4.85 -2.12 -11.08
C ARG A 106 -3.58 -2.76 -11.63
N MET A 107 -2.83 -3.49 -10.80
CA MET A 107 -1.59 -4.14 -11.21
C MET A 107 -1.80 -5.21 -12.29
N ARG A 108 -2.96 -5.89 -12.29
CA ARG A 108 -3.34 -6.85 -13.34
C ARG A 108 -3.77 -6.17 -14.64
N ALA A 109 -4.38 -4.99 -14.56
CA ALA A 109 -4.77 -4.21 -15.72
C ALA A 109 -3.57 -3.64 -16.49
N LEU A 110 -2.43 -3.46 -15.82
CA LEU A 110 -1.20 -2.97 -16.46
C LEU A 110 -0.65 -3.97 -17.49
N THR A 111 -0.29 -3.43 -18.66
CA THR A 111 0.50 -4.14 -19.66
C THR A 111 1.90 -4.47 -19.15
N GLN A 112 2.58 -5.42 -19.81
CA GLN A 112 3.94 -5.80 -19.43
C GLN A 112 4.92 -4.62 -19.46
N THR A 113 4.80 -3.74 -20.47
CA THR A 113 5.63 -2.54 -20.61
C THR A 113 5.39 -1.56 -19.47
N GLU A 114 4.15 -1.35 -19.07
CA GLU A 114 3.82 -0.47 -17.95
C GLU A 114 4.34 -1.03 -16.63
N LYS A 115 4.25 -2.35 -16.41
CA LYS A 115 4.86 -3.01 -15.24
C LYS A 115 6.38 -2.82 -15.20
N LEU A 116 7.06 -2.91 -16.34
CA LEU A 116 8.50 -2.67 -16.42
C LEU A 116 8.87 -1.24 -16.02
N LEU A 117 8.12 -0.25 -16.50
CA LEU A 117 8.31 1.17 -16.17
C LEU A 117 7.97 1.45 -14.71
N LEU A 118 6.91 0.82 -14.18
CA LEU A 118 6.49 0.96 -12.79
C LEU A 118 7.52 0.37 -11.83
N ALA A 119 8.09 -0.79 -12.13
CA ALA A 119 9.01 -1.52 -11.25
C ALA A 119 10.17 -0.67 -10.72
N VAL A 120 10.72 0.23 -11.53
CA VAL A 120 11.85 1.11 -11.14
C VAL A 120 11.46 2.12 -10.07
N LYS A 121 10.21 2.58 -10.07
CA LYS A 121 9.67 3.61 -9.15
C LYS A 121 8.64 3.07 -8.15
N ALA A 122 8.39 1.76 -8.19
CA ALA A 122 7.32 1.12 -7.44
C ALA A 122 7.48 1.30 -5.93
N ASP A 123 6.37 1.60 -5.27
CA ASP A 123 6.28 1.66 -3.82
C ASP A 123 6.20 0.26 -3.21
N ARG A 124 6.36 0.17 -1.88
CA ARG A 124 6.39 -1.10 -1.16
C ARG A 124 5.23 -2.06 -1.51
N PRO A 125 3.95 -1.63 -1.57
CA PRO A 125 2.87 -2.56 -1.88
C PRO A 125 2.87 -2.97 -3.37
N GLU A 126 3.25 -2.09 -4.29
CA GLU A 126 3.38 -2.40 -5.72
C GLU A 126 4.52 -3.41 -5.97
N ARG A 127 5.67 -3.24 -5.29
CA ARG A 127 6.78 -4.20 -5.38
C ARG A 127 6.40 -5.59 -4.86
N ALA A 128 5.59 -5.66 -3.81
CA ALA A 128 5.11 -6.95 -3.29
C ALA A 128 4.31 -7.73 -4.35
N VAL A 129 3.52 -7.02 -5.15
CA VAL A 129 2.78 -7.61 -6.29
C VAL A 129 3.72 -7.97 -7.44
N LEU A 130 4.58 -7.03 -7.85
CA LEU A 130 5.52 -7.23 -8.97
C LEU A 130 6.55 -8.34 -8.73
N LEU A 131 6.88 -8.65 -7.47
CA LEU A 131 7.78 -9.76 -7.12
C LEU A 131 7.21 -11.14 -7.48
N GLN A 132 5.89 -11.25 -7.63
CA GLN A 132 5.20 -12.47 -8.02
C GLN A 132 4.95 -12.54 -9.53
N ASP A 133 5.42 -11.54 -10.30
CA ASP A 133 5.21 -11.50 -11.75
C ASP A 133 5.99 -12.63 -12.44
N ASN A 134 5.40 -13.12 -13.53
CA ASN A 134 5.92 -14.25 -14.29
C ASN A 134 6.92 -13.84 -15.39
N ASP A 135 7.07 -12.54 -15.68
CA ASP A 135 8.06 -12.06 -16.63
C ASP A 135 9.38 -11.70 -15.93
N PRO A 136 10.49 -12.41 -16.26
CA PRO A 136 11.80 -12.11 -15.72
C PRO A 136 12.27 -10.66 -15.96
N ARG A 137 11.79 -9.99 -17.01
CA ARG A 137 12.15 -8.60 -17.30
C ARG A 137 11.61 -7.67 -16.21
N VAL A 138 10.43 -7.97 -15.65
CA VAL A 138 9.83 -7.20 -14.54
C VAL A 138 10.69 -7.36 -13.29
N LEU A 139 11.09 -8.59 -12.97
CA LEU A 139 12.00 -8.87 -11.85
C LEU A 139 13.35 -8.18 -12.01
N LEU A 140 13.91 -8.17 -13.23
CA LEU A 140 15.14 -7.46 -13.54
C LEU A 140 15.00 -5.94 -13.36
N SER A 141 13.85 -5.38 -13.76
CA SER A 141 13.54 -3.96 -13.58
C SER A 141 13.38 -3.61 -12.09
N LEU A 142 12.75 -4.49 -11.30
CA LEU A 142 12.64 -4.32 -9.85
C LEU A 142 14.00 -4.20 -9.16
N LEU A 143 15.01 -4.98 -9.59
CA LEU A 143 16.37 -4.89 -9.04
C LEU A 143 17.03 -3.52 -9.24
N ARG A 144 16.53 -2.70 -10.17
CA ARG A 144 17.02 -1.33 -10.42
C ARG A 144 16.33 -0.28 -9.53
N ASN A 145 15.32 -0.68 -8.76
CA ASN A 145 14.61 0.23 -7.87
C ASN A 145 15.50 0.62 -6.68
N PRO A 146 15.76 1.92 -6.43
CA PRO A 146 16.63 2.36 -5.35
C PRO A 146 16.08 2.05 -3.94
N ARG A 147 14.77 1.76 -3.83
CA ARG A 147 14.09 1.41 -2.58
C ARG A 147 13.98 -0.10 -2.37
N ILE A 148 14.65 -0.92 -3.19
CA ILE A 148 14.63 -2.37 -3.03
C ILE A 148 15.38 -2.79 -1.76
N THR A 149 14.78 -3.71 -1.03
CA THR A 149 15.32 -4.26 0.21
C THR A 149 15.99 -5.61 -0.04
N VAL A 150 16.89 -6.01 0.87
CA VAL A 150 17.59 -7.30 0.75
C VAL A 150 16.60 -8.48 0.79
N ASP A 151 15.55 -8.39 1.61
CA ASP A 151 14.50 -9.43 1.67
C ASP A 151 13.75 -9.60 0.34
N GLU A 152 13.54 -8.51 -0.40
CA GLU A 152 12.96 -8.56 -1.74
C GLU A 152 13.92 -9.24 -2.73
N VAL A 153 15.22 -8.96 -2.63
CA VAL A 153 16.26 -9.63 -3.43
C VAL A 153 16.34 -11.13 -3.12
N VAL A 154 16.20 -11.54 -1.85
CA VAL A 154 16.11 -12.96 -1.46
C VAL A 154 14.93 -13.64 -2.16
N ARG A 155 13.77 -12.97 -2.25
CA ARG A 155 12.61 -13.50 -2.98
C ARG A 155 12.89 -13.64 -4.48
N VAL A 156 13.56 -12.66 -5.09
CA VAL A 156 13.99 -12.75 -6.50
C VAL A 156 14.97 -13.91 -6.71
N ALA A 157 15.95 -14.09 -5.82
CA ALA A 157 16.93 -15.18 -5.89
C ALA A 157 16.27 -16.56 -5.83
N LYS A 158 15.20 -16.71 -5.06
CA LYS A 158 14.41 -17.94 -4.93
C LYS A 158 13.36 -18.13 -6.04
N SER A 159 13.16 -17.13 -6.91
CA SER A 159 12.10 -17.15 -7.91
C SER A 159 12.32 -18.23 -8.97
N SER A 160 11.24 -18.92 -9.34
CA SER A 160 11.24 -19.85 -10.48
C SER A 160 11.48 -19.14 -11.81
N TYR A 161 11.34 -17.83 -11.88
CA TYR A 161 11.59 -16.99 -13.06
C TYR A 161 12.99 -16.35 -13.09
N LEU A 162 13.91 -16.80 -12.23
CA LEU A 162 15.31 -16.37 -12.26
C LEU A 162 15.92 -16.62 -13.65
N THR A 163 16.72 -15.68 -14.15
CA THR A 163 17.50 -15.82 -15.38
C THR A 163 18.97 -15.53 -15.11
N PHE A 164 19.84 -15.89 -16.05
CA PHE A 164 21.27 -15.58 -16.00
C PHE A 164 21.52 -14.09 -15.72
N GLN A 165 20.79 -13.19 -16.40
CA GLN A 165 20.94 -11.75 -16.24
C GLN A 165 20.57 -11.28 -14.83
N ILE A 166 19.47 -11.80 -14.27
CA ILE A 166 19.05 -11.48 -12.90
C ILE A 166 20.10 -11.97 -11.89
N ALA A 167 20.55 -13.22 -12.03
CA ALA A 167 21.56 -13.80 -11.16
C ALA A 167 22.90 -13.03 -11.26
N ASP A 168 23.29 -12.59 -12.44
CA ASP A 168 24.50 -11.79 -12.67
C ASP A 168 24.42 -10.43 -11.96
N VAL A 169 23.31 -9.70 -12.14
CA VAL A 169 23.07 -8.41 -11.45
C VAL A 169 23.12 -8.59 -9.93
N ILE A 170 22.51 -9.66 -9.41
CA ILE A 170 22.57 -9.95 -7.97
C ILE A 170 24.01 -10.21 -7.54
N SER A 171 24.74 -11.03 -8.31
CA SER A 171 26.10 -11.45 -8.00
C SER A 171 27.15 -10.34 -8.05
N LYS A 172 26.92 -9.31 -8.87
CA LYS A 172 27.78 -8.13 -9.00
C LYS A 172 27.55 -7.11 -7.89
N THR A 173 26.39 -7.17 -7.22
CA THR A 173 26.04 -6.24 -6.16
C THR A 173 26.53 -6.77 -4.81
N GLY A 174 27.69 -6.30 -4.36
CA GLY A 174 28.36 -6.78 -3.14
C GLY A 174 27.50 -6.71 -1.88
N GLN A 175 26.66 -5.67 -1.75
CA GLN A 175 25.72 -5.51 -0.64
C GLN A 175 24.73 -6.68 -0.53
N TRP A 176 24.28 -7.24 -1.65
CA TRP A 176 23.34 -8.36 -1.63
C TRP A 176 24.07 -9.69 -1.44
N MET A 177 25.25 -9.85 -2.05
CA MET A 177 26.06 -11.06 -1.92
C MET A 177 26.65 -11.26 -0.51
N SER A 178 26.77 -10.20 0.30
CA SER A 178 27.18 -10.33 1.71
C SER A 178 26.12 -11.00 2.58
N ASN A 179 24.83 -10.92 2.20
CA ASN A 179 23.74 -11.56 2.91
C ASN A 179 23.69 -13.07 2.62
N LEU A 180 23.62 -13.87 3.69
CA LEU A 180 23.61 -15.33 3.60
C LEU A 180 22.36 -15.88 2.90
N ASP A 181 21.18 -15.32 3.17
CA ASP A 181 19.91 -15.77 2.59
C ASP A 181 19.85 -15.54 1.08
N VAL A 182 20.50 -14.49 0.57
CA VAL A 182 20.65 -14.26 -0.87
C VAL A 182 21.49 -15.37 -1.48
N ARG A 183 22.63 -15.70 -0.86
CA ARG A 183 23.52 -16.77 -1.31
C ARG A 183 22.83 -18.14 -1.29
N ILE A 184 22.11 -18.45 -0.22
CA ILE A 184 21.30 -19.67 -0.09
C ILE A 184 20.19 -19.69 -1.16
N GLY A 185 19.49 -18.56 -1.37
CA GLY A 185 18.44 -18.46 -2.38
C GLY A 185 18.96 -18.75 -3.80
N LEU A 186 20.13 -18.19 -4.14
CA LEU A 186 20.75 -18.44 -5.44
C LEU A 186 21.22 -19.89 -5.57
N ILE A 187 21.96 -20.45 -4.61
CA ILE A 187 22.56 -21.78 -4.79
C ILE A 187 21.52 -22.91 -4.90
N HIS A 188 20.37 -22.76 -4.23
CA HIS A 188 19.26 -23.72 -4.30
C HIS A 188 18.39 -23.54 -5.54
N ASN A 189 18.56 -22.47 -6.31
CA ASN A 189 17.79 -22.25 -7.53
C ASN A 189 18.38 -23.00 -8.72
N ALA A 190 17.56 -23.80 -9.41
CA ALA A 190 17.98 -24.60 -10.56
C ALA A 190 18.43 -23.76 -11.78
N LYS A 191 17.98 -22.51 -11.85
CA LYS A 191 18.35 -21.56 -12.92
C LYS A 191 19.63 -20.78 -12.62
N THR A 192 20.23 -20.99 -11.46
CA THR A 192 21.49 -20.35 -11.11
C THR A 192 22.63 -20.96 -11.94
N PRO A 193 23.44 -20.12 -12.62
CA PRO A 193 24.57 -20.62 -13.40
C PRO A 193 25.55 -21.42 -12.54
N GLN A 194 25.97 -22.58 -13.02
CA GLN A 194 26.87 -23.47 -12.27
C GLN A 194 28.16 -22.77 -11.78
N PRO A 195 28.85 -21.93 -12.58
CA PRO A 195 30.03 -21.21 -12.09
C PRO A 195 29.72 -20.29 -10.89
N LEU A 196 28.55 -19.66 -10.88
CA LEU A 196 28.11 -18.82 -9.77
C LEU A 196 27.83 -19.66 -8.53
N ALA A 197 27.15 -20.80 -8.68
CA ALA A 197 26.88 -21.71 -7.57
C ALA A 197 28.17 -22.26 -6.94
N LEU A 198 29.15 -22.65 -7.74
CA LEU A 198 30.45 -23.13 -7.26
C LEU A 198 31.26 -22.04 -6.54
N ARG A 199 31.10 -20.77 -6.94
CA ARG A 199 31.72 -19.62 -6.23
C ARG A 199 31.03 -19.33 -4.90
N ILE A 200 29.72 -19.55 -4.81
CA ILE A 200 28.94 -19.34 -3.57
C ILE A 200 29.23 -20.43 -2.54
N LEU A 201 29.31 -21.69 -2.97
CA LEU A 201 29.44 -22.86 -2.11
C LEU A 201 30.50 -22.73 -0.97
N PRO A 202 31.75 -22.29 -1.22
CA PRO A 202 32.75 -22.16 -0.16
C PRO A 202 32.45 -21.07 0.87
N THR A 203 31.52 -20.15 0.58
CA THR A 203 31.14 -19.04 1.46
C THR A 203 29.99 -19.39 2.42
N LEU A 204 29.48 -20.61 2.35
CA LEU A 204 28.35 -21.08 3.15
C LEU A 204 28.81 -21.79 4.44
N PRO A 205 28.00 -21.74 5.51
CA PRO A 205 28.24 -22.54 6.72
C PRO A 205 28.21 -24.04 6.43
N ASP A 206 28.96 -24.83 7.22
CA ASP A 206 29.05 -26.28 7.03
C ASP A 206 27.70 -27.01 7.11
N ALA A 207 26.75 -26.47 7.88
CA ALA A 207 25.38 -26.97 7.91
C ALA A 207 24.73 -26.94 6.52
N GLU A 208 24.86 -25.82 5.79
CA GLU A 208 24.31 -25.68 4.45
C GLU A 208 25.08 -26.49 3.42
N VAL A 209 26.40 -26.59 3.55
CA VAL A 209 27.19 -27.45 2.65
C VAL A 209 26.77 -28.92 2.78
N ARG A 210 26.48 -29.40 3.99
CA ARG A 210 25.91 -30.75 4.21
C ARG A 210 24.53 -30.90 3.58
N ASN A 211 23.67 -29.89 3.66
CA ASN A 211 22.37 -29.91 3.00
C ASN A 211 22.53 -30.04 1.48
N ILE A 212 23.43 -29.25 0.87
CA ILE A 212 23.72 -29.29 -0.56
C ILE A 212 24.34 -30.62 -0.98
N ALA A 213 25.20 -31.22 -0.15
CA ALA A 213 25.76 -32.54 -0.43
C ALA A 213 24.65 -33.62 -0.56
N ARG A 214 23.57 -33.51 0.24
CA ARG A 214 22.41 -34.42 0.20
C ARG A 214 21.48 -34.11 -0.97
N SER A 215 21.05 -32.85 -1.10
CA SER A 215 19.97 -32.44 -2.00
C SER A 215 20.31 -31.24 -2.89
N GLY A 216 21.57 -31.13 -3.30
CA GLY A 216 22.01 -30.10 -4.25
C GLY A 216 21.28 -30.17 -5.59
N THR A 217 21.16 -29.02 -6.23
CA THR A 217 20.31 -28.80 -7.41
C THR A 217 20.79 -29.55 -8.65
N ASN A 218 22.09 -29.82 -8.75
CA ASN A 218 22.69 -30.62 -9.81
C ASN A 218 23.85 -31.47 -9.26
N MET A 219 24.27 -32.48 -10.02
CA MET A 219 25.33 -33.42 -9.60
C MET A 219 26.69 -32.76 -9.43
N GLY A 220 27.03 -31.76 -10.26
CA GLY A 220 28.28 -31.01 -10.13
C GLY A 220 28.39 -30.26 -8.80
N LEU A 221 27.29 -29.69 -8.34
CA LEU A 221 27.23 -28.99 -7.06
C LEU A 221 27.27 -29.97 -5.88
N LYS A 222 26.55 -31.09 -5.96
CA LYS A 222 26.61 -32.14 -4.92
C LYS A 222 28.01 -32.70 -4.72
N THR A 223 28.69 -33.03 -5.83
CA THR A 223 30.06 -33.56 -5.79
C THR A 223 31.05 -32.52 -5.26
N ALA A 224 30.90 -31.24 -5.62
CA ALA A 224 31.71 -30.16 -5.06
C ALA A 224 31.50 -30.01 -3.54
N ALA A 225 30.25 -30.08 -3.06
CA ALA A 225 29.93 -29.99 -1.64
C ALA A 225 30.52 -31.16 -0.83
N LEU A 226 30.43 -32.39 -1.34
CA LEU A 226 31.05 -33.56 -0.72
C LEU A 226 32.57 -33.43 -0.64
N ARG A 227 33.22 -32.97 -1.72
CA ARG A 227 34.66 -32.72 -1.74
C ARG A 227 35.08 -31.67 -0.71
N GLN A 228 34.32 -30.58 -0.58
CA GLN A 228 34.61 -29.53 0.39
C GLN A 228 34.51 -30.04 1.85
N LEU A 229 33.54 -30.90 2.14
CA LEU A 229 33.40 -31.51 3.46
C LEU A 229 34.49 -32.52 3.78
N ALA A 230 35.02 -33.23 2.77
CA ALA A 230 36.12 -34.18 2.94
C ALA A 230 37.50 -33.51 3.05
N ALA A 231 37.63 -32.27 2.58
CA ALA A 231 38.87 -31.50 2.61
C ALA A 231 39.07 -30.68 3.90
N LYS A 232 38.10 -30.73 4.82
CA LYS A 232 38.17 -30.12 6.15
C LYS A 232 38.42 -31.19 7.19
#